data_AF-A0A7X7YC27-F1
#
_entry.id   AF-A0A7X7YC27-F1
#
_cell.length_a   1.000
_cell.length_b   1.000
_cell.length_c   1.000
_cell.angle_alpha   90.00
_cell.angle_beta   90.00
_cell.angle_gamma   90.00
#
_symmetry.space_group_name_H-M   'P 1'
#
loop_
_entity.id
_entity.type
_entity.pdbx_description
1 polymer ?
#
loop_
_entity_poly.entity_id
_entity_poly.type
_entity_poly.pdbx_seq_one_letter_code
_entity_poly.pdbx_strand_id
1 'polypeptide(L)'
;MLKTLDLSKFTPINCRVENGQRGEVFLICNREGGRLQIEGTPGNLADVDWKDAKYIVFDAVNHEDYVMGVTLQFWAKGNTGHQPNLTVVLGLFPKLKTRLSFPLEALNSQRMFLDRTPGKLKTVVFGNKVSMEEVDKLVIGTMEYFKDHKVEISNFHISDIEPDYPLPDVKLVDELGQLADREWPGKTKSMDELKIWLKEEAAKSDDTTFFGNRSRYGG
;
A
#
# COMPACT_ATOMS: atom_id res chain seq x y z
N MET A 1 21.00 -12.64 -1.77
CA MET A 1 21.59 -11.50 -2.48
C MET A 1 20.66 -10.30 -2.43
N LEU A 2 21.14 -9.19 -1.89
CA LEU A 2 20.40 -7.92 -1.82
C LEU A 2 20.94 -6.98 -2.91
N LYS A 3 20.07 -6.44 -3.76
CA LYS A 3 20.44 -5.44 -4.79
C LYS A 3 19.57 -4.20 -4.66
N THR A 4 20.18 -3.06 -4.38
CA THR A 4 19.47 -1.78 -4.20
C THR A 4 18.98 -1.21 -5.53
N LEU A 5 17.76 -0.67 -5.55
CA LEU A 5 17.19 0.06 -6.68
C LEU A 5 17.36 1.56 -6.42
N ASP A 6 18.12 2.21 -7.29
CA ASP A 6 18.36 3.65 -7.20
C ASP A 6 17.16 4.44 -7.71
N LEU A 7 16.39 5.01 -6.78
CA LEU A 7 15.21 5.81 -7.07
C LEU A 7 15.52 7.10 -7.86
N SER A 8 16.76 7.58 -7.87
CA SER A 8 17.14 8.77 -8.67
C SER A 8 17.09 8.50 -10.18
N LYS A 9 17.10 7.22 -10.59
CA LYS A 9 16.93 6.81 -11.99
C LYS A 9 15.47 6.78 -12.43
N PHE A 10 14.52 6.87 -11.49
CA PHE A 10 13.10 6.81 -11.81
C PHE A 10 12.60 8.20 -12.22
N THR A 11 11.78 8.24 -13.26
CA THR A 11 11.12 9.44 -13.74
C THR A 11 9.87 9.70 -12.91
N PRO A 12 9.74 10.88 -12.27
CA PRO A 12 8.52 11.25 -11.57
C PRO A 12 7.39 11.61 -12.53
N ILE A 13 6.17 11.21 -12.18
CA ILE A 13 4.95 11.52 -12.94
C ILE A 13 3.88 11.95 -11.94
N ASN A 14 3.31 13.14 -12.17
CA ASN A 14 2.25 13.75 -11.35
C ASN A 14 2.61 13.91 -9.85
N CYS A 15 3.90 13.97 -9.53
CA CYS A 15 4.38 14.30 -8.20
C CYS A 15 5.64 15.18 -8.27
N ARG A 16 5.85 15.95 -7.21
CA ARG A 16 7.17 16.53 -6.91
C ARG A 16 7.95 15.53 -6.07
N VAL A 17 9.23 15.38 -6.38
CA VAL A 17 10.15 14.53 -5.61
C VAL A 17 11.07 15.41 -4.76
N GLU A 18 11.17 15.10 -3.49
CA GLU A 18 12.15 15.68 -2.56
C GLU A 18 13.02 14.57 -1.99
N ASN A 19 14.33 14.80 -1.90
CA ASN A 19 15.26 13.84 -1.30
C ASN A 19 15.50 14.19 0.17
N GLY A 20 15.42 13.17 1.03
CA GLY A 20 15.80 13.24 2.43
C GLY A 20 17.32 13.19 2.64
N GLN A 21 17.73 13.33 3.90
CA GLN A 21 19.16 13.38 4.25
C GLN A 21 19.83 11.99 4.34
N ARG A 22 19.05 10.91 4.41
CA ARG A 22 19.55 9.54 4.63
C ARG A 22 19.06 8.57 3.54
N GLY A 23 18.77 9.09 2.35
CA GLY A 23 18.31 8.29 1.21
C GLY A 23 16.80 8.08 1.16
N GLU A 24 16.03 8.82 1.97
CA GLU A 24 14.58 8.88 1.82
C GLU A 24 14.20 9.65 0.54
N VAL A 25 13.13 9.22 -0.11
CA VAL A 25 12.53 9.89 -1.26
C VAL A 25 11.09 10.20 -0.92
N PHE A 26 10.73 11.48 -0.94
CA PHE A 26 9.38 11.95 -0.67
C PHE A 26 8.66 12.24 -1.99
N LEU A 27 7.50 11.61 -2.18
CA LEU A 27 6.59 11.93 -3.26
C LEU A 27 5.51 12.86 -2.69
N ILE A 28 5.49 14.11 -3.17
CA ILE A 28 4.42 15.06 -2.91
C ILE A 28 3.46 15.00 -4.09
N CYS A 29 2.33 14.35 -3.87
CA CYS A 29 1.34 14.04 -4.89
C CYS A 29 0.13 14.96 -4.75
N ASN A 30 -0.47 15.34 -5.88
CA ASN A 30 -1.81 15.92 -5.84
C ASN A 30 -2.87 14.81 -5.63
N ARG A 31 -4.14 15.20 -5.54
CA ARG A 31 -5.27 14.26 -5.40
C ARG A 31 -5.30 13.12 -6.43
N GLU A 32 -4.79 13.31 -7.64
CA GLU A 32 -4.80 12.28 -8.72
C GLU A 32 -3.76 11.17 -8.48
N GLY A 33 -2.97 11.27 -7.40
CA GLY A 33 -1.88 10.36 -7.09
C GLY A 33 -0.60 10.74 -7.81
N GLY A 34 0.50 10.07 -7.46
CA GLY A 34 1.80 10.35 -8.08
C GLY A 34 2.72 9.15 -8.01
N ARG A 35 3.67 9.08 -8.94
CA ARG A 35 4.44 7.86 -9.17
C ARG A 35 5.86 8.13 -9.65
N LEU A 36 6.72 7.16 -9.37
CA LEU A 36 8.07 7.01 -9.91
C LEU A 36 8.07 5.84 -10.89
N GLN A 37 8.55 6.07 -12.11
CA GLN A 37 8.58 5.08 -13.18
C GLN A 37 10.02 4.82 -13.63
N ILE A 38 10.36 3.55 -13.86
CA ILE A 38 11.58 3.14 -14.55
C ILE A 38 11.22 2.26 -15.74
N GLU A 39 11.92 2.46 -16.85
CA GLU A 39 11.91 1.57 -18.01
C GLU A 39 13.31 0.98 -18.19
N GLY A 40 13.38 -0.25 -18.70
CA GLY A 40 14.63 -0.95 -18.90
C GLY A 40 14.47 -2.18 -19.79
N THR A 41 15.45 -3.06 -19.75
CA THR A 41 15.38 -4.32 -20.49
C THR A 41 14.66 -5.39 -19.65
N PRO A 42 13.89 -6.30 -20.26
CA PRO A 42 13.27 -7.38 -19.51
C PRO A 42 14.29 -8.19 -18.69
N GLY A 43 13.96 -8.46 -17.42
CA GLY A 43 14.88 -9.08 -16.46
C GLY A 43 15.98 -8.16 -15.89
N ASN A 44 16.14 -6.93 -16.42
CA ASN A 44 17.07 -5.92 -15.89
C ASN A 44 16.45 -4.51 -15.87
N LEU A 45 16.00 -4.09 -14.70
CA LEU A 45 15.40 -2.78 -14.45
C LEU A 45 16.27 -1.99 -13.46
N ALA A 46 16.40 -0.68 -13.69
CA ALA A 46 17.26 0.22 -12.91
C ALA A 46 18.75 -0.21 -12.87
N ASP A 47 19.23 -0.84 -13.94
CA ASP A 47 20.57 -1.46 -14.05
C ASP A 47 20.83 -2.61 -13.07
N VAL A 48 19.76 -3.24 -12.58
CA VAL A 48 19.82 -4.36 -11.65
C VAL A 48 19.28 -5.60 -12.34
N ASP A 49 19.97 -6.73 -12.24
CA ASP A 49 19.49 -8.04 -12.71
C ASP A 49 18.54 -8.69 -11.67
N TRP A 50 17.36 -9.08 -12.12
CA TRP A 50 16.27 -9.61 -11.31
C TRP A 50 16.18 -11.15 -11.30
N LYS A 51 17.05 -11.85 -12.03
CA LYS A 51 16.96 -13.31 -12.24
C LYS A 51 16.80 -14.14 -10.96
N ASP A 52 17.50 -13.78 -9.89
CA ASP A 52 17.48 -14.50 -8.61
C ASP A 52 16.60 -13.82 -7.54
N ALA A 53 15.95 -12.71 -7.89
CA ALA A 53 15.10 -11.99 -6.95
C ALA A 53 13.80 -12.76 -6.69
N LYS A 54 13.40 -12.79 -5.43
CA LYS A 54 12.11 -13.35 -4.99
C LYS A 54 11.20 -12.31 -4.37
N TYR A 55 11.76 -11.19 -3.89
CA TYR A 55 11.03 -10.14 -3.21
C TYR A 55 11.48 -8.77 -3.72
N ILE A 56 10.51 -7.88 -3.92
CA ILE A 56 10.71 -6.44 -3.85
C ILE A 56 10.53 -6.02 -2.40
N VAL A 57 11.44 -5.21 -1.86
CA VAL A 57 11.39 -4.71 -0.48
C VAL A 57 11.66 -3.21 -0.46
N PHE A 58 10.88 -2.48 0.32
CA PHE A 58 11.10 -1.06 0.58
C PHE A 58 10.44 -0.66 1.89
N ASP A 59 10.97 0.38 2.53
CA ASP A 59 10.32 1.00 3.68
C ASP A 59 9.45 2.16 3.18
N ALA A 60 8.27 2.33 3.78
CA ALA A 60 7.39 3.44 3.48
C ALA A 60 6.82 4.09 4.74
N VAL A 61 6.61 5.41 4.68
CA VAL A 61 5.90 6.19 5.70
C VAL A 61 4.81 7.00 5.00
N ASN A 62 3.57 6.79 5.44
CA ASN A 62 2.44 7.63 5.08
C ASN A 62 2.41 8.84 6.02
N HIS A 63 2.62 10.05 5.50
CA HIS A 63 2.66 11.27 6.32
C HIS A 63 1.28 11.85 6.62
N GLU A 64 0.21 11.23 6.11
CA GLU A 64 -1.17 11.66 6.30
C GLU A 64 -1.83 11.07 7.54
N ASP A 65 -2.94 11.69 7.95
CA ASP A 65 -3.80 11.24 9.04
C ASP A 65 -4.86 10.22 8.59
N TYR A 66 -4.71 9.56 7.45
CA TYR A 66 -5.63 8.54 6.94
C TYR A 66 -4.88 7.40 6.27
N VAL A 67 -5.48 6.22 6.17
CA VAL A 67 -4.83 5.05 5.56
C VAL A 67 -4.53 5.29 4.07
N MET A 68 -3.38 4.80 3.62
CA MET A 68 -2.90 4.98 2.25
C MET A 68 -2.53 3.63 1.64
N GLY A 69 -2.55 3.50 0.32
CA GLY A 69 -2.03 2.38 -0.44
C GLY A 69 -0.88 2.84 -1.32
N VAL A 70 0.27 2.20 -1.16
CA VAL A 70 1.38 2.30 -2.11
C VAL A 70 1.15 1.27 -3.21
N THR A 71 1.34 1.68 -4.46
CA THR A 71 1.15 0.82 -5.62
C THR A 71 2.49 0.34 -6.16
N LEU A 72 2.52 -0.91 -6.62
CA LEU A 72 3.51 -1.40 -7.58
C LEU A 72 2.77 -1.79 -8.85
N GLN A 73 3.25 -1.34 -10.00
CA GLN A 73 2.63 -1.65 -11.28
C GLN A 73 3.68 -2.15 -12.28
N PHE A 74 3.32 -3.20 -13.01
CA PHE A 74 4.21 -3.93 -13.90
C PHE A 74 3.63 -3.96 -15.31
N TRP A 75 4.42 -3.58 -16.31
CA TRP A 75 4.09 -3.77 -17.72
C TRP A 75 5.05 -4.78 -18.34
N ALA A 76 4.48 -5.72 -19.09
CA ALA A 76 5.23 -6.59 -19.96
C ALA A 76 5.66 -5.85 -21.23
N LYS A 77 6.80 -6.26 -21.78
CA LYS A 77 7.28 -5.81 -23.08
C LYS A 77 6.21 -5.99 -24.14
N GLY A 78 5.93 -4.91 -24.87
CA GLY A 78 4.89 -4.87 -25.88
C GLY A 78 3.52 -4.41 -25.38
N ASN A 79 3.32 -4.23 -24.08
CA ASN A 79 2.14 -3.51 -23.57
C ASN A 79 2.35 -1.99 -23.73
N THR A 80 1.84 -1.46 -24.85
CA THR A 80 1.84 -0.02 -25.16
C THR A 80 0.64 0.73 -24.59
N GLY A 81 -0.25 0.04 -23.88
CA GLY A 81 -1.44 0.62 -23.28
C GLY A 81 -1.15 1.45 -22.02
N HIS A 82 -2.12 2.28 -21.63
CA HIS A 82 -2.04 3.10 -20.42
C HIS A 82 -2.23 2.29 -19.12
N GLN A 83 -2.69 1.03 -19.21
CA GLN A 83 -2.95 0.17 -18.06
C GLN A 83 -1.84 -0.86 -17.88
N PRO A 84 -1.40 -1.11 -16.62
CA PRO A 84 -0.43 -2.15 -16.34
C PRO A 84 -0.99 -3.55 -16.62
N ASN A 85 -0.09 -4.50 -16.85
CA ASN A 85 -0.46 -5.90 -16.83
C ASN A 85 -0.93 -6.30 -15.43
N LEU A 86 -0.18 -5.91 -14.40
CA LEU A 86 -0.46 -6.25 -13.02
C LEU A 86 -0.25 -5.05 -12.09
N THR A 87 -1.19 -4.84 -11.18
CA THR A 87 -1.11 -3.85 -10.11
C THR A 87 -1.18 -4.53 -8.76
N VAL A 88 -0.34 -4.06 -7.85
CA VAL A 88 -0.31 -4.42 -6.43
C VAL A 88 -0.59 -3.17 -5.63
N VAL A 89 -1.45 -3.28 -4.63
CA VAL A 89 -1.71 -2.21 -3.65
C VAL A 89 -1.32 -2.73 -2.27
N LEU A 90 -0.37 -2.06 -1.63
CA LEU A 90 0.16 -2.35 -0.30
C LEU A 90 -0.35 -1.27 0.66
N GLY A 91 -1.28 -1.63 1.56
CA GLY A 91 -1.86 -0.65 2.48
C GLY A 91 -0.93 -0.29 3.66
N LEU A 92 -0.96 0.98 4.04
CA LEU A 92 -0.15 1.61 5.08
C LEU A 92 -1.02 2.26 6.16
N PHE A 93 -0.58 2.13 7.40
CA PHE A 93 -1.08 2.96 8.49
C PHE A 93 -0.51 4.38 8.41
N PRO A 94 -1.26 5.39 8.89
CA PRO A 94 -0.74 6.74 9.16
C PRO A 94 0.51 6.70 10.01
N LYS A 95 1.53 7.48 9.64
CA LYS A 95 2.70 7.84 10.46
C LYS A 95 3.56 6.68 10.99
N LEU A 96 3.27 5.45 10.58
CA LEU A 96 4.03 4.25 10.96
C LEU A 96 5.01 3.89 9.84
N LYS A 97 6.32 3.98 10.12
CA LYS A 97 7.33 3.42 9.23
C LYS A 97 7.14 1.92 9.12
N THR A 98 6.90 1.47 7.89
CA THR A 98 6.53 0.07 7.62
C THR A 98 7.44 -0.48 6.53
N ARG A 99 8.08 -1.62 6.80
CA ARG A 99 8.76 -2.40 5.77
C ARG A 99 7.72 -3.18 4.97
N LEU A 100 7.64 -2.88 3.68
CA LEU A 100 6.78 -3.56 2.73
C LEU A 100 7.61 -4.55 1.91
N SER A 101 7.04 -5.73 1.69
CA SER A 101 7.57 -6.67 0.71
C SER A 101 6.47 -7.13 -0.24
N PHE A 102 6.88 -7.39 -1.48
CA PHE A 102 6.05 -8.04 -2.48
C PHE A 102 6.78 -9.28 -3.02
N PRO A 103 6.23 -10.49 -2.82
CA PRO A 103 6.80 -11.72 -3.36
C PRO A 103 6.55 -11.78 -4.87
N LEU A 104 7.62 -11.90 -5.66
CA LEU A 104 7.54 -11.90 -7.13
C LEU A 104 6.80 -13.12 -7.70
N GLU A 105 6.67 -14.21 -6.94
CA GLU A 105 5.81 -15.33 -7.33
C GLU A 105 4.34 -14.92 -7.50
N ALA A 106 3.88 -13.86 -6.81
CA ALA A 106 2.53 -13.34 -6.93
C ALA A 106 2.27 -12.65 -8.29
N LEU A 107 3.30 -12.41 -9.10
CA LEU A 107 3.14 -11.94 -10.48
C LEU A 107 2.38 -12.96 -11.37
N ASN A 108 2.22 -14.22 -10.92
CA ASN A 108 1.37 -15.20 -11.58
C ASN A 108 -0.15 -14.92 -11.46
N SER A 109 -0.53 -13.91 -10.66
CA SER A 109 -1.89 -13.46 -10.44
C SER A 109 -2.88 -14.53 -9.96
N GLN A 110 -2.41 -15.59 -9.28
CA GLN A 110 -3.28 -16.67 -8.77
C GLN A 110 -3.98 -16.32 -7.46
N ARG A 111 -3.55 -15.26 -6.76
CA ARG A 111 -4.14 -14.81 -5.50
C ARG A 111 -4.41 -13.31 -5.55
N MET A 112 -5.65 -12.92 -5.28
CA MET A 112 -6.03 -11.51 -5.15
C MET A 112 -5.57 -10.91 -3.82
N PHE A 113 -5.57 -11.70 -2.74
CA PHE A 113 -5.13 -11.26 -1.42
C PHE A 113 -3.88 -12.03 -1.01
N LEU A 114 -2.83 -11.31 -0.66
CA LEU A 114 -1.59 -11.91 -0.14
C LEU A 114 -1.60 -11.92 1.38
N ASP A 115 -0.69 -12.72 1.94
CA ASP A 115 -0.54 -12.85 3.38
C ASP A 115 -0.13 -11.53 4.03
N ARG A 116 -0.63 -11.34 5.26
CA ARG A 116 -0.35 -10.15 6.06
C ARG A 116 1.05 -10.26 6.66
N THR A 117 1.78 -9.15 6.65
CA THR A 117 3.05 -9.00 7.35
C THR A 117 2.89 -7.91 8.41
N PRO A 118 3.72 -7.90 9.46
CA PRO A 118 3.64 -6.88 10.50
C PRO A 118 3.67 -5.45 9.94
N GLY A 119 2.88 -4.54 10.53
CA GLY A 119 2.88 -3.12 10.19
C GLY A 119 2.09 -2.70 8.95
N LYS A 120 1.73 -3.64 8.05
CA LYS A 120 0.97 -3.31 6.84
C LYS A 120 -0.52 -3.66 6.97
N LEU A 121 -1.34 -2.93 6.23
CA LEU A 121 -2.73 -3.30 5.95
C LEU A 121 -2.77 -4.37 4.84
N LYS A 122 -3.97 -4.65 4.30
CA LYS A 122 -4.13 -5.67 3.25
C LYS A 122 -3.25 -5.38 2.02
N THR A 123 -2.74 -6.44 1.40
CA THR A 123 -2.14 -6.41 0.07
C THR A 123 -3.12 -6.98 -0.93
N VAL A 124 -3.37 -6.24 -2.01
CA VAL A 124 -4.28 -6.64 -3.08
C VAL A 124 -3.52 -6.70 -4.40
N VAL A 125 -3.67 -7.80 -5.13
CA VAL A 125 -3.12 -8.00 -6.47
C VAL A 125 -4.27 -8.13 -7.46
N PHE A 126 -4.20 -7.40 -8.58
CA PHE A 126 -5.17 -7.50 -9.65
C PHE A 126 -4.54 -7.21 -11.01
N GLY A 127 -5.15 -7.76 -12.06
CA GLY A 127 -4.65 -7.70 -13.43
C GLY A 127 -4.35 -9.08 -13.99
N ASN A 128 -3.58 -9.10 -15.07
CA ASN A 128 -3.13 -10.29 -15.75
C ASN A 128 -1.75 -10.71 -15.26
N LYS A 129 -1.46 -12.02 -15.30
CA LYS A 129 -0.12 -12.54 -15.00
C LYS A 129 0.95 -11.85 -15.84
N VAL A 130 2.14 -11.68 -15.29
CA VAL A 130 3.32 -11.18 -16.00
C VAL A 130 4.57 -11.90 -15.51
N SER A 131 5.47 -12.29 -16.41
CA SER A 131 6.78 -12.83 -16.01
C SER A 131 7.76 -11.70 -15.73
N MET A 132 8.60 -11.82 -14.70
CA MET A 132 9.67 -10.84 -14.44
C MET A 132 10.66 -10.75 -15.63
N GLU A 133 10.83 -11.83 -16.38
CA GLU A 133 11.63 -11.87 -17.62
C GLU A 133 10.98 -11.12 -18.80
N GLU A 134 9.73 -10.68 -18.65
CA GLU A 134 8.99 -9.92 -19.65
C GLU A 134 8.79 -8.46 -19.25
N VAL A 135 8.97 -8.09 -17.96
CA VAL A 135 8.71 -6.72 -17.51
C VAL A 135 9.80 -5.78 -17.97
N ASP A 136 9.43 -4.77 -18.76
CA ASP A 136 10.31 -3.67 -19.19
C ASP A 136 10.00 -2.35 -18.47
N LYS A 137 8.93 -2.29 -17.69
CA LYS A 137 8.55 -1.09 -16.93
C LYS A 137 7.97 -1.41 -15.56
N LEU A 138 8.55 -0.78 -14.54
CA LEU A 138 8.12 -0.84 -13.15
C LEU A 138 7.75 0.57 -12.67
N VAL A 139 6.64 0.65 -11.95
CA VAL A 139 6.16 1.88 -11.35
C VAL A 139 5.88 1.65 -9.87
N ILE A 140 6.34 2.56 -9.02
CA ILE A 140 5.95 2.67 -7.61
C ILE A 140 5.27 4.01 -7.37
N GLY A 141 4.18 4.05 -6.60
CA GLY A 141 3.48 5.31 -6.38
C GLY A 141 2.29 5.22 -5.44
N THR A 142 1.36 6.15 -5.59
CA THR A 142 0.11 6.21 -4.83
C THR A 142 -1.10 6.17 -5.76
N MET A 143 -2.25 5.80 -5.22
CA MET A 143 -3.53 5.89 -5.91
C MET A 143 -4.09 7.32 -5.87
N GLU A 144 -5.22 7.55 -6.54
CA GLU A 144 -6.03 8.74 -6.34
C GLU A 144 -6.55 8.80 -4.89
N TYR A 145 -6.53 9.99 -4.31
CA TYR A 145 -7.04 10.29 -2.97
C TYR A 145 -7.92 11.54 -2.98
N PHE A 146 -8.72 11.71 -1.93
CA PHE A 146 -9.61 12.86 -1.78
C PHE A 146 -8.87 14.19 -1.51
N LYS A 147 -7.54 14.15 -1.29
CA LYS A 147 -6.66 15.29 -1.02
C LYS A 147 -5.25 15.03 -1.56
N ASP A 148 -4.49 16.11 -1.71
CA ASP A 148 -3.04 16.08 -1.88
C ASP A 148 -2.40 15.36 -0.68
N HIS A 149 -1.30 14.66 -0.93
CA HIS A 149 -0.71 13.78 0.06
C HIS A 149 0.79 13.57 -0.13
N LYS A 150 1.44 13.16 0.95
CA LYS A 150 2.87 12.88 0.99
C LYS A 150 3.14 11.44 1.42
N VAL A 151 3.93 10.74 0.62
CA VAL A 151 4.49 9.43 0.97
C VAL A 151 6.01 9.48 0.92
N GLU A 152 6.64 8.82 1.88
CA GLU A 152 8.08 8.61 1.92
C GLU A 152 8.38 7.16 1.53
N ILE A 153 9.40 6.97 0.71
CA ILE A 153 9.94 5.67 0.29
C ILE A 153 11.43 5.67 0.58
N SER A 154 11.93 4.60 1.19
CA SER A 154 13.36 4.41 1.44
C SER A 154 13.74 2.93 1.37
N ASN A 155 15.05 2.63 1.35
CA ASN A 155 15.57 1.26 1.35
C ASN A 155 14.97 0.36 0.25
N PHE A 156 14.76 0.90 -0.96
CA PHE A 156 14.15 0.13 -2.05
C PHE A 156 15.20 -0.82 -2.67
N HIS A 157 14.95 -2.12 -2.57
CA HIS A 157 15.84 -3.16 -3.07
C HIS A 157 15.06 -4.41 -3.48
N ILE A 158 15.76 -5.32 -4.15
CA ILE A 158 15.32 -6.69 -4.39
C ILE A 158 16.14 -7.67 -3.57
N SER A 159 15.51 -8.77 -3.19
CA SER A 159 16.09 -9.82 -2.33
C SER A 159 15.64 -11.21 -2.77
N ASP A 160 16.48 -12.21 -2.55
CA ASP A 160 16.16 -13.65 -2.67
C ASP A 160 15.59 -14.24 -1.37
N ILE A 161 15.60 -13.48 -0.29
CA ILE A 161 15.12 -13.86 1.05
C ILE A 161 14.08 -12.84 1.50
N GLU A 162 13.03 -13.33 2.16
CA GLU A 162 12.01 -12.47 2.78
C GLU A 162 12.64 -11.57 3.86
N PRO A 163 12.31 -10.28 3.91
CA PRO A 163 12.88 -9.40 4.92
C PRO A 163 12.29 -9.71 6.30
N ASP A 164 12.96 -9.22 7.34
CA ASP A 164 12.29 -8.99 8.61
C ASP A 164 11.25 -7.87 8.49
N TYR A 165 10.35 -7.75 9.48
CA TYR A 165 9.33 -6.70 9.51
C TYR A 165 9.45 -5.93 10.82
N PRO A 166 10.48 -5.09 10.97
CA PRO A 166 10.71 -4.36 12.20
C PRO A 166 9.56 -3.38 12.46
N LEU A 167 9.11 -3.36 13.71
CA LEU A 167 8.15 -2.39 14.22
C LEU A 167 8.78 -1.66 15.42
N PRO A 168 8.33 -0.43 15.70
CA PRO A 168 8.73 0.25 16.92
C PRO A 168 8.29 -0.57 18.14
N ASP A 169 9.13 -0.60 19.18
CA ASP A 169 8.83 -1.26 20.46
C ASP A 169 7.85 -0.42 21.30
N VAL A 170 6.63 -0.27 20.78
CA VAL A 170 5.52 0.46 21.39
C VAL A 170 4.22 -0.28 21.12
N LYS A 171 3.24 -0.10 22.00
CA LYS A 171 1.89 -0.64 21.77
C LYS A 171 1.19 0.16 20.67
N LEU A 172 1.03 -0.45 19.50
CA LEU A 172 0.32 0.16 18.37
C LEU A 172 -1.21 0.02 18.46
N VAL A 173 -1.68 -0.93 19.26
CA VAL A 173 -3.10 -1.28 19.37
C VAL A 173 -3.50 -1.24 20.85
N ASP A 174 -4.67 -0.64 21.13
CA ASP A 174 -5.25 -0.58 22.47
C ASP A 174 -6.01 -1.87 22.85
N GLU A 175 -6.54 -1.91 24.06
CA GLU A 175 -7.31 -3.04 24.60
C GLU A 175 -8.59 -3.36 23.82
N LEU A 176 -9.09 -2.42 23.00
CA LEU A 176 -10.28 -2.56 22.16
C LEU A 176 -9.92 -2.96 20.72
N GLY A 177 -8.64 -3.17 20.40
CA GLY A 177 -8.20 -3.49 19.05
C GLY A 177 -8.10 -2.27 18.12
N GLN A 178 -8.14 -1.05 18.66
CA GLN A 178 -8.06 0.18 17.88
C GLN A 178 -6.62 0.72 17.87
N LEU A 179 -6.27 1.57 16.90
CA LEU A 179 -4.96 2.24 16.87
C LEU A 179 -4.76 3.08 18.14
N ALA A 180 -3.75 2.73 18.94
CA ALA A 180 -3.57 3.27 20.28
C ALA A 180 -3.21 4.76 20.27
N ASP A 181 -2.35 5.16 19.34
CA ASP A 181 -1.74 6.49 19.27
C ASP A 181 -2.55 7.53 18.46
N ARG A 182 -3.71 7.12 17.94
CA ARG A 182 -4.48 7.95 17.01
C ARG A 182 -5.87 8.26 17.51
N GLU A 183 -6.33 9.45 17.17
CA GLU A 183 -7.65 9.98 17.50
C GLU A 183 -8.49 10.20 16.25
N TRP A 184 -9.77 9.84 16.31
CA TRP A 184 -10.74 10.08 15.24
C TRP A 184 -12.17 10.22 15.80
N PRO A 185 -13.08 10.86 15.05
CA PRO A 185 -14.49 10.95 15.45
C PRO A 185 -15.10 9.56 15.68
N GLY A 186 -15.59 9.31 16.89
CA GLY A 186 -16.21 8.03 17.27
C GLY A 186 -15.26 6.95 17.79
N LYS A 187 -13.96 7.25 18.02
CA LYS A 187 -13.07 6.30 18.72
C LYS A 187 -13.55 6.05 20.15
N THR A 188 -13.80 4.79 20.49
CA THR A 188 -14.20 4.40 21.84
C THR A 188 -13.01 4.49 22.80
N LYS A 189 -13.17 5.17 23.94
CA LYS A 189 -12.08 5.44 24.89
C LYS A 189 -11.90 4.38 25.96
N SER A 190 -12.93 3.59 26.21
CA SER A 190 -12.92 2.61 27.29
C SER A 190 -13.96 1.52 27.08
N MET A 191 -13.76 0.40 27.77
CA MET A 191 -14.76 -0.66 27.87
C MET A 191 -16.11 -0.18 28.42
N ASP A 192 -16.13 0.84 29.30
CA ASP A 192 -17.39 1.32 29.89
C ASP A 192 -18.17 2.20 28.92
N GLU A 193 -17.48 3.05 28.15
CA GLU A 193 -18.10 3.77 27.03
C GLU A 193 -18.67 2.79 26.00
N LEU A 194 -17.92 1.74 25.65
CA LEU A 194 -18.40 0.68 24.75
C LEU A 194 -19.71 0.05 25.27
N LYS A 195 -19.76 -0.31 26.56
CA LYS A 195 -20.96 -0.90 27.17
C LYS A 195 -22.15 0.06 27.16
N ILE A 196 -21.92 1.35 27.43
CA ILE A 196 -22.98 2.37 27.39
C ILE A 196 -23.54 2.45 25.97
N TRP A 197 -22.67 2.62 24.99
CA TRP A 197 -23.07 2.71 23.58
C TRP A 197 -23.84 1.47 23.11
N LEU A 198 -23.37 0.26 23.45
CA LEU A 198 -24.06 -0.99 23.10
C LEU A 198 -25.45 -1.10 23.75
N LYS A 199 -25.61 -0.63 25.00
CA LYS A 199 -26.91 -0.64 25.69
C LYS A 199 -27.88 0.38 25.09
N GLU A 200 -27.38 1.56 24.74
CA GLU A 200 -28.17 2.60 24.08
C GLU A 200 -28.62 2.14 22.69
N GLU A 201 -27.74 1.51 21.92
CA GLU A 201 -28.06 0.97 20.60
C GLU A 201 -29.12 -0.14 20.71
N ALA A 202 -28.96 -1.06 21.67
CA ALA A 202 -29.90 -2.16 21.90
C ALA A 202 -31.27 -1.72 22.43
N ALA A 203 -31.39 -0.51 22.98
CA ALA A 203 -32.65 0.05 23.47
C ALA A 203 -33.44 0.78 22.36
N LYS A 204 -32.84 0.99 21.17
CA LYS A 204 -33.55 1.58 20.03
C LYS A 204 -34.62 0.62 19.52
N SER A 205 -35.70 1.19 18.98
CA SER A 205 -36.79 0.39 18.42
C SER A 205 -36.32 -0.40 17.20
N ASP A 206 -36.59 -1.70 17.20
CA ASP A 206 -36.46 -2.58 16.01
C ASP A 206 -37.54 -2.27 14.95
N ASP A 207 -38.52 -1.41 15.26
CA ASP A 207 -39.53 -0.91 14.33
C ASP A 207 -38.91 0.12 13.38
N THR A 208 -37.92 -0.33 12.63
CA THR A 208 -37.39 0.42 11.49
C THR A 208 -38.37 0.25 10.35
N THR A 209 -39.03 1.33 9.95
CA THR A 209 -39.73 1.35 8.67
C THR A 209 -38.72 0.99 7.58
N PHE A 210 -38.97 -0.10 6.87
CA PHE A 210 -38.26 -0.40 5.64
C PHE A 210 -38.36 0.87 4.79
N PHE A 211 -37.22 1.44 4.36
CA PHE A 211 -37.21 2.72 3.63
C PHE A 211 -38.34 2.71 2.60
N GLY A 212 -39.30 3.64 2.71
CA GLY A 212 -40.59 3.52 2.00
C GLY A 212 -40.49 3.47 0.48
N ASN A 213 -39.32 3.79 -0.07
CA ASN A 213 -38.95 3.71 -1.47
C ASN A 213 -38.13 2.46 -1.85
N ARG A 214 -38.08 1.44 -0.99
CA ARG A 214 -37.36 0.19 -1.24
C ARG A 214 -38.32 -0.97 -1.37
N SER A 215 -38.09 -1.82 -2.36
CA SER A 215 -38.73 -3.14 -2.44
C SER A 215 -38.35 -4.00 -1.24
N ARG A 216 -39.08 -5.09 -0.99
CA ARG A 216 -38.72 -6.12 0.03
C ARG A 216 -37.31 -6.73 -0.13
N TYR A 217 -36.63 -6.46 -1.25
CA TYR A 217 -35.28 -6.91 -1.56
C TYR A 217 -34.24 -5.77 -1.54
N GLY A 218 -34.61 -4.56 -1.12
CA GLY A 218 -33.69 -3.42 -0.98
C GLY A 218 -33.36 -2.67 -2.28
N GLY A 219 -34.00 -3.01 -3.40
CA GLY A 219 -34.00 -2.24 -4.64
C GLY A 219 -34.78 -0.94 -4.50
#